data_AF-G0PP13-F1
#
_entry.id   AF-G0PP13-F1
#
_cell.length_a   1.000
_cell.length_b   1.000
_cell.length_c   1.000
_cell.angle_alpha   90.00
_cell.angle_beta   90.00
_cell.angle_gamma   90.00
#
_symmetry.space_group_name_H-M   'P 1'
#
loop_
_entity.id
_entity.type
_entity.pdbx_description
1 polymer ?
#
loop_
_entity_poly.entity_id
_entity_poly.type
_entity_poly.pdbx_seq_one_letter_code
_entity_poly.pdbx_strand_id
1 'polypeptide(L)'
;MSSVLRDRTKVVGIHFFNPANLIRMVEVIYGSYTSSQAVATAFEACNAIKKLPVLVGNCPAFVFNRLLGVYLNQNKGYYKYDRKTHKKEVDMEMEKLIEEFSRRARPNIQILNDLDAINFLLYPMVNEGLLCIEEGIIDHENLIDIMFILGLGWPDINWKTNEVWATPRH
;
A
#
# COMPACT_ATOMS: atom_id res chain seq x y z
N MET A 1 20.18 8.35 -2.45
CA MET A 1 20.91 7.82 -3.63
C MET A 1 21.13 8.85 -4.74
N SER A 2 20.29 9.88 -4.93
CA SER A 2 20.51 10.87 -6.01
C SER A 2 21.75 11.78 -5.81
N SER A 3 22.31 11.86 -4.60
CA SER A 3 23.40 12.79 -4.26
C SER A 3 24.74 12.51 -4.95
N VAL A 4 24.96 11.28 -5.45
CA VAL A 4 26.25 10.85 -6.03
C VAL A 4 26.34 11.04 -7.55
N LEU A 5 25.23 11.43 -8.20
CA LEU A 5 25.18 11.60 -9.66
C LEU A 5 25.55 13.04 -10.08
N ARG A 6 26.22 13.16 -11.23
CA ARG A 6 26.65 14.43 -11.83
C ARG A 6 25.46 15.31 -12.23
N ASP A 7 24.43 14.69 -12.81
CA ASP A 7 23.18 15.35 -13.15
C ASP A 7 22.04 14.64 -12.42
N ARG A 8 21.52 15.29 -11.39
CA ARG A 8 20.46 14.75 -10.53
C ARG A 8 19.07 14.92 -11.14
N THR A 9 18.93 15.75 -12.17
CA THR A 9 17.64 16.08 -12.77
C THR A 9 17.03 14.95 -13.56
N LYS A 10 17.85 13.98 -13.95
CA LYS A 10 17.47 12.77 -14.70
C LYS A 10 17.11 11.58 -13.80
N VAL A 11 17.15 11.76 -12.50
CA VAL A 11 16.86 10.69 -11.54
C VAL A 11 15.39 10.76 -11.14
N VAL A 12 14.69 9.65 -11.30
CA VAL A 12 13.30 9.45 -10.87
C VAL A 12 13.20 8.04 -10.26
N GLY A 13 12.43 7.89 -9.18
CA GLY A 13 12.15 6.58 -8.59
C GLY A 13 11.03 5.89 -9.33
N ILE A 14 11.14 4.58 -9.52
CA ILE A 14 10.06 3.74 -10.08
C ILE A 14 9.91 2.54 -9.15
N HIS A 15 8.78 2.43 -8.48
CA HIS A 15 8.48 1.36 -7.54
C HIS A 15 7.36 0.46 -8.10
N PHE A 16 7.72 -0.79 -8.37
CA PHE A 16 6.81 -1.84 -8.78
C PHE A 16 6.29 -2.61 -7.57
N PHE A 17 5.03 -3.02 -7.63
CA PHE A 17 4.41 -3.87 -6.62
C PHE A 17 4.58 -5.34 -6.98
N ASN A 18 5.00 -6.15 -6.01
CA ASN A 18 5.12 -7.60 -6.19
C ASN A 18 3.75 -8.28 -5.95
N PRO A 19 3.32 -9.23 -6.80
CA PRO A 19 3.92 -9.69 -8.05
C PRO A 19 3.75 -8.71 -9.22
N ALA A 20 4.89 -8.28 -9.78
CA ALA A 20 4.97 -7.22 -10.77
C ALA A 20 4.34 -7.57 -12.12
N ASN A 21 4.02 -8.84 -12.38
CA ASN A 21 3.27 -9.26 -13.56
C ASN A 21 1.74 -9.18 -13.37
N LEU A 22 1.25 -9.16 -12.13
CA LEU A 22 -0.18 -9.09 -11.82
C LEU A 22 -0.60 -7.66 -11.46
N ILE A 23 0.15 -7.00 -10.58
CA ILE A 23 -0.20 -5.66 -10.12
C ILE A 23 0.17 -4.65 -11.21
N ARG A 24 -0.82 -3.89 -11.68
CA ARG A 24 -0.62 -2.89 -12.75
C ARG A 24 -0.10 -1.55 -12.24
N MET A 25 -0.30 -1.25 -10.96
CA MET A 25 0.15 0.00 -10.34
C MET A 25 1.67 0.10 -10.33
N VAL A 26 2.19 1.29 -10.61
CA VAL A 26 3.59 1.66 -10.45
C VAL A 26 3.66 3.06 -9.83
N GLU A 27 4.44 3.22 -8.78
CA GLU A 27 4.71 4.54 -8.19
C GLU A 27 5.89 5.19 -8.88
N VAL A 28 5.67 6.38 -9.46
CA VAL A 28 6.70 7.25 -10.03
C VAL A 28 7.03 8.31 -8.98
N ILE A 29 8.23 8.22 -8.41
CA ILE A 29 8.63 9.00 -7.24
C ILE A 29 9.53 10.16 -7.69
N TYR A 30 9.09 11.40 -7.48
CA TYR A 30 9.92 12.58 -7.76
C TYR A 30 10.69 13.02 -6.50
N GLY A 31 11.98 13.31 -6.68
CA GLY A 31 12.81 13.94 -5.66
C GLY A 31 12.94 15.44 -5.88
N SER A 32 13.58 16.15 -4.95
CA SER A 32 13.72 17.62 -4.97
C SER A 32 14.43 18.19 -6.21
N TYR A 33 15.16 17.36 -6.95
CA TYR A 33 15.89 17.77 -8.16
C TYR A 33 15.31 17.16 -9.44
N THR A 34 14.33 16.26 -9.34
CA THR A 34 13.80 15.49 -10.48
C THR A 34 13.11 16.43 -11.47
N SER A 35 13.52 16.38 -12.73
CA SER A 35 12.93 17.22 -13.79
C SER A 35 11.58 16.68 -14.26
N SER A 36 10.72 17.58 -14.74
CA SER A 36 9.45 17.22 -15.38
C SER A 36 9.65 16.29 -16.58
N GLN A 37 10.74 16.47 -17.34
CA GLN A 37 11.09 15.58 -18.44
C GLN A 37 11.36 14.15 -17.97
N ALA A 38 12.11 13.98 -16.87
CA ALA A 38 12.38 12.65 -16.32
C ALA A 38 11.10 11.94 -15.84
N VAL A 39 10.18 12.70 -15.22
CA VAL A 39 8.85 12.18 -14.82
C VAL A 39 8.06 11.77 -16.06
N ALA A 40 7.94 12.63 -17.07
CA ALA A 40 7.20 12.34 -18.29
C ALA A 40 7.72 11.07 -19.00
N THR A 41 9.04 10.93 -19.12
CA THR A 41 9.66 9.73 -19.70
C THR A 41 9.35 8.47 -18.87
N ALA A 42 9.33 8.56 -17.54
CA ALA A 42 8.96 7.43 -16.69
C ALA A 42 7.48 7.02 -16.88
N PHE A 43 6.58 7.99 -17.01
CA PHE A 43 5.16 7.74 -17.31
C PHE A 43 4.98 7.06 -18.66
N GLU A 44 5.62 7.56 -19.72
CA GLU A 44 5.59 6.95 -21.05
C GLU A 44 6.12 5.51 -21.02
N ALA A 45 7.23 5.27 -20.32
CA ALA A 45 7.80 3.93 -20.18
C ALA A 45 6.85 2.96 -19.46
N CYS A 46 6.20 3.40 -18.38
CA CYS A 46 5.21 2.59 -17.65
C CYS A 46 3.99 2.27 -18.52
N ASN A 47 3.46 3.26 -19.24
CA ASN A 47 2.32 3.07 -20.14
C ASN A 47 2.65 2.09 -21.27
N ALA A 48 3.86 2.14 -21.83
CA ALA A 48 4.31 1.24 -22.88
C ALA A 48 4.30 -0.24 -22.44
N ILE A 49 4.57 -0.51 -21.15
CA ILE A 49 4.51 -1.85 -20.56
C ILE A 49 3.13 -2.18 -19.93
N LYS A 50 2.08 -1.41 -20.28
CA LYS A 50 0.70 -1.56 -19.80
C LYS A 50 0.57 -1.47 -18.27
N LYS A 51 1.45 -0.68 -17.65
CA LYS A 51 1.35 -0.30 -16.24
C LYS A 51 0.60 1.02 -16.10
N LEU A 52 0.10 1.25 -14.89
CA LEU A 52 -0.63 2.45 -14.49
C LEU A 52 0.27 3.24 -13.53
N PRO A 53 1.05 4.19 -14.04
CA PRO A 53 1.93 5.03 -13.22
C PRO A 53 1.11 6.05 -12.41
N VAL A 54 1.49 6.23 -11.15
CA VAL A 54 0.96 7.27 -10.24
C VAL A 54 2.13 8.12 -9.75
N LEU A 55 2.01 9.45 -9.86
CA LEU A 55 3.04 10.36 -9.38
C LEU A 55 2.93 10.49 -7.85
N VAL A 56 4.04 10.31 -7.15
CA VAL A 56 4.12 10.41 -5.69
C VAL A 56 5.37 11.18 -5.26
N GLY A 57 5.26 11.93 -4.17
CA GLY A 57 6.39 12.59 -3.54
C GLY A 57 7.35 11.61 -2.88
N ASN A 58 8.61 12.03 -2.72
CA ASN A 58 9.63 11.22 -2.04
C ASN A 58 9.42 11.23 -0.51
N CYS A 59 8.82 10.16 0.02
CA CYS A 59 8.68 9.89 1.46
C CYS A 59 9.50 8.65 1.86
N PRO A 60 10.17 8.63 3.03
CA PRO A 60 10.89 7.45 3.51
C PRO A 60 9.95 6.26 3.76
N ALA A 61 9.92 5.35 2.79
CA ALA A 61 9.35 3.99 2.84
C ALA A 61 7.96 3.87 3.48
N PHE A 62 6.96 3.64 2.62
CA PHE A 62 5.62 3.17 2.97
C PHE A 62 5.64 2.15 4.11
N VAL A 63 4.74 2.33 5.08
CA VAL A 63 4.52 1.50 6.28
C VAL A 63 4.54 -0.01 5.97
N PHE A 64 4.07 -0.39 4.79
CA PHE A 64 4.01 -1.77 4.29
C PHE A 64 5.38 -2.49 4.27
N ASN A 65 6.44 -1.79 3.86
CA ASN A 65 7.78 -2.38 3.73
C ASN A 65 8.48 -2.61 5.09
N ARG A 66 8.08 -1.87 6.15
CA ARG A 66 8.59 -2.10 7.51
C ARG A 66 7.95 -3.31 8.19
N LEU A 67 6.68 -3.62 7.88
CA LEU A 67 5.98 -4.77 8.43
C LEU A 67 6.35 -6.09 7.72
N LEU A 68 6.58 -6.02 6.41
CA LEU A 68 6.84 -7.21 5.58
C LEU A 68 8.21 -7.87 5.84
N GLY A 69 9.24 -7.08 6.16
CA GLY A 69 10.63 -7.56 6.34
C GLY A 69 10.84 -8.51 7.53
N VAL A 70 9.96 -8.48 8.54
CA VAL A 70 10.02 -9.38 9.70
C VAL A 70 9.33 -10.72 9.41
N TYR A 71 8.42 -10.78 8.45
CA TYR A 71 7.49 -11.90 8.27
C TYR A 71 7.93 -12.95 7.24
N LEU A 72 8.76 -12.56 6.26
CA LEU A 72 9.03 -13.36 5.05
C LEU A 72 9.97 -14.56 5.20
N ASN A 73 10.44 -14.91 6.41
CA ASN A 73 11.49 -15.93 6.57
C ASN A 73 11.03 -17.28 7.13
N GLN A 74 9.72 -17.53 7.24
CA GLN A 74 9.18 -18.80 7.73
C GLN A 74 8.04 -19.28 6.83
N ASN A 75 8.05 -20.56 6.43
CA ASN A 75 6.92 -21.24 5.73
C ASN A 75 5.68 -21.44 6.63
N LYS A 76 5.53 -20.55 7.62
CA LYS A 76 4.46 -20.45 8.60
C LYS A 76 4.18 -18.96 8.78
N GLY A 77 2.93 -18.58 8.58
CA GLY A 77 2.42 -17.26 8.93
C GLY A 77 1.13 -17.43 9.73
N TYR A 78 0.11 -16.63 9.44
CA TYR A 78 -1.25 -16.88 9.97
C TYR A 78 -1.82 -18.24 9.53
N TYR A 79 -1.32 -18.78 8.42
CA TYR A 79 -1.71 -20.08 7.87
C TYR A 79 -0.48 -20.98 7.72
N LYS A 80 -0.74 -22.29 7.74
CA LYS A 80 0.23 -23.30 7.30
C LYS A 80 -0.04 -23.64 5.83
N TYR A 81 1.05 -23.87 5.10
CA TYR A 81 0.98 -24.19 3.68
C TYR A 81 1.60 -25.57 3.45
N ASP A 82 0.86 -26.47 2.81
CA ASP A 82 1.38 -27.78 2.44
C ASP A 82 2.53 -27.64 1.42
N ARG A 83 3.67 -28.29 1.68
CA ARG A 83 4.89 -28.11 0.87
C ARG A 83 4.79 -28.66 -0.56
N LYS A 84 3.87 -29.60 -0.82
CA LYS A 84 3.75 -30.25 -2.13
C LYS A 84 2.63 -29.63 -2.97
N THR A 85 1.56 -29.18 -2.32
CA THR A 85 0.35 -28.70 -2.97
C THR A 85 0.13 -27.19 -2.81
N HIS A 86 0.91 -26.54 -1.95
CA HIS A 86 0.74 -25.13 -1.54
C HIS A 86 -0.66 -24.81 -1.00
N LYS A 87 -1.41 -25.83 -0.56
CA LYS A 87 -2.76 -25.66 -0.04
C LYS A 87 -2.71 -24.91 1.29
N LYS A 88 -3.56 -23.88 1.41
CA LYS A 88 -3.76 -23.09 2.63
C LYS A 88 -4.55 -23.91 3.66
N GLU A 89 -4.02 -24.03 4.87
CA GLU A 89 -4.71 -24.67 5.99
C GLU A 89 -4.57 -23.82 7.27
N VAL A 90 -5.51 -24.00 8.20
CA VAL A 90 -5.47 -23.35 9.53
C VAL A 90 -4.35 -23.97 10.36
N ASP A 91 -3.55 -23.13 11.01
CA ASP A 91 -2.50 -23.56 11.92
C ASP A 91 -2.97 -23.47 13.38
N MET A 92 -3.22 -24.64 13.99
CA MET A 92 -3.63 -24.75 15.40
C MET A 92 -2.57 -24.20 16.37
N GLU A 93 -1.29 -24.21 15.98
CA GLU A 93 -0.21 -23.62 16.79
C GLU A 93 -0.35 -22.09 16.83
N MET A 94 -0.71 -21.48 15.70
CA MET A 94 -0.95 -20.05 15.58
C MET A 94 -2.21 -19.61 16.33
N GLU A 95 -3.29 -20.42 16.29
CA GLU A 95 -4.52 -20.14 17.03
C GLU A 95 -4.26 -20.08 18.54
N LYS A 96 -3.53 -21.06 19.08
CA LYS A 96 -3.12 -21.06 20.50
C LYS A 96 -2.28 -19.84 20.86
N LEU A 97 -1.35 -19.44 19.98
CA LEU A 97 -0.54 -18.25 20.19
C LEU A 97 -1.39 -16.97 20.24
N ILE A 98 -2.37 -16.84 19.35
CA ILE A 98 -3.32 -15.72 19.32
C ILE A 98 -4.15 -15.69 20.60
N GLU A 99 -4.66 -16.83 21.06
CA GLU A 99 -5.42 -16.93 22.32
C GLU A 99 -4.57 -16.49 23.52
N GLU A 100 -3.34 -16.99 23.62
CA GLU A 100 -2.42 -16.63 24.70
C GLU A 100 -2.09 -15.13 24.70
N PHE A 101 -1.84 -14.57 23.52
CA PHE A 101 -1.55 -13.15 23.36
C PHE A 101 -2.78 -12.29 23.68
N SER A 102 -3.95 -12.67 23.17
CA SER A 102 -5.21 -11.96 23.41
C SER A 102 -5.59 -11.93 24.88
N ARG A 103 -5.35 -13.02 25.62
CA ARG A 103 -5.59 -13.08 27.08
C ARG A 103 -4.68 -12.12 27.87
N ARG A 104 -3.48 -11.84 27.37
CA ARG A 104 -2.53 -10.88 27.98
C ARG A 104 -2.78 -9.45 27.52
N ALA A 105 -3.36 -9.27 26.33
CA ALA A 105 -3.71 -7.98 25.80
C ALA A 105 -4.79 -7.31 26.66
N ARG A 106 -4.70 -5.99 26.82
CA ARG A 106 -5.73 -5.16 27.45
C ARG A 106 -6.19 -4.13 26.43
N PRO A 107 -7.06 -4.52 25.49
CA PRO A 107 -7.53 -3.60 24.47
C PRO A 107 -8.44 -2.56 25.11
N ASN A 108 -8.16 -1.28 24.82
CA ASN A 108 -9.03 -0.17 25.21
C ASN A 108 -10.08 0.16 24.14
N ILE A 109 -9.99 -0.48 22.97
CA ILE A 109 -10.92 -0.34 21.84
C ILE A 109 -11.71 -1.64 21.74
N GLN A 110 -13.04 -1.53 21.69
CA GLN A 110 -13.93 -2.68 21.56
C GLN A 110 -14.32 -2.86 20.09
N ILE A 111 -14.24 -4.10 19.60
CA ILE A 111 -14.72 -4.51 18.28
C ILE A 111 -15.91 -5.43 18.54
N LEU A 112 -17.13 -4.96 18.30
CA LEU A 112 -18.35 -5.67 18.68
C LEU A 112 -19.01 -6.41 17.51
N ASN A 113 -18.71 -5.96 16.29
CA ASN A 113 -19.30 -6.50 15.07
C ASN A 113 -18.30 -6.42 13.89
N ASP A 114 -18.67 -7.04 12.76
CA ASP A 114 -17.83 -7.08 11.56
C ASP A 114 -17.52 -5.68 11.00
N LEU A 115 -18.46 -4.74 11.12
CA LEU A 115 -18.26 -3.36 10.67
C LEU A 115 -17.22 -2.63 11.55
N ASP A 116 -17.22 -2.86 12.86
CA ASP A 116 -16.18 -2.32 13.75
C ASP A 116 -14.82 -2.90 13.38
N ALA A 117 -14.75 -4.20 13.05
CA ALA A 117 -13.51 -4.85 12.63
C ALA A 117 -12.98 -4.26 11.31
N ILE A 118 -13.88 -4.03 10.35
CA ILE A 118 -13.56 -3.36 9.09
C ILE A 118 -13.06 -1.94 9.38
N ASN A 119 -13.81 -1.13 10.12
CA ASN A 119 -13.44 0.25 10.43
C ASN A 119 -12.11 0.35 11.19
N PHE A 120 -11.84 -0.58 12.11
CA PHE A 120 -10.58 -0.67 12.84
C PHE A 120 -9.38 -0.88 11.91
N LEU A 121 -9.56 -1.62 10.81
CA LEU A 121 -8.54 -1.80 9.79
C LEU A 121 -8.45 -0.61 8.83
N LEU A 122 -9.60 -0.07 8.39
CA LEU A 122 -9.65 0.92 7.30
C LEU A 122 -9.37 2.35 7.72
N TYR A 123 -9.95 2.81 8.84
CA TYR A 123 -9.84 4.22 9.23
C TYR A 123 -8.39 4.68 9.45
N PRO A 124 -7.49 3.88 10.05
CA PRO A 124 -6.08 4.25 10.11
C PRO A 124 -5.44 4.41 8.73
N MET A 125 -5.81 3.58 7.74
CA MET A 125 -5.27 3.69 6.38
C MET A 125 -5.80 4.92 5.65
N VAL A 126 -7.09 5.25 5.83
CA VAL A 126 -7.67 6.49 5.28
C VAL A 126 -7.00 7.71 5.91
N ASN A 127 -6.82 7.73 7.23
CA ASN A 127 -6.13 8.81 7.93
C ASN A 127 -4.69 8.99 7.46
N GLU A 128 -3.95 7.90 7.24
CA GLU A 128 -2.60 7.95 6.68
C GLU A 128 -2.61 8.54 5.25
N GLY A 129 -3.61 8.18 4.44
CA GLY A 129 -3.80 8.77 3.12
C GLY A 129 -4.03 10.29 3.17
N LEU A 130 -4.88 10.75 4.10
CA LEU A 130 -5.12 12.18 4.33
C LEU A 130 -3.84 12.90 4.79
N LEU A 131 -3.07 12.30 5.70
CA LEU A 131 -1.77 12.84 6.12
C LEU A 131 -0.80 12.94 4.93
N CYS A 132 -0.80 11.97 4.01
CA CYS A 132 0.02 12.05 2.80
C CYS A 132 -0.36 13.23 1.89
N ILE A 133 -1.62 13.65 1.88
CA ILE A 133 -2.05 14.87 1.17
C ILE A 133 -1.53 16.11 1.89
N GLU A 134 -1.71 16.17 3.22
CA GLU A 134 -1.22 17.31 4.03
C GLU A 134 0.29 17.50 3.93
N GLU A 135 1.05 16.40 3.84
CA GLU A 135 2.51 16.40 3.66
C GLU A 135 2.94 16.71 2.22
N GLY A 136 2.01 16.85 1.27
CA GLY A 136 2.31 17.09 -0.15
C GLY A 136 2.99 15.89 -0.83
N ILE A 137 2.79 14.68 -0.30
CA ILE A 137 3.26 13.43 -0.92
C ILE A 137 2.29 13.03 -2.04
N ILE A 138 1.00 13.30 -1.85
CA ILE A 138 -0.06 13.02 -2.82
C ILE A 138 -0.72 14.34 -3.22
N ASP A 139 -0.77 14.63 -4.52
CA ASP A 139 -1.30 15.89 -5.04
C ASP A 139 -2.84 15.98 -5.02
N HIS A 140 -3.55 14.84 -5.01
CA HIS A 140 -5.01 14.82 -5.12
C HIS A 140 -5.64 13.60 -4.45
N GLU A 141 -6.80 13.79 -3.81
CA GLU A 141 -7.58 12.74 -3.13
C GLU A 141 -7.90 11.51 -4.01
N ASN A 142 -8.20 11.72 -5.30
CA ASN A 142 -8.47 10.63 -6.24
C ASN A 142 -7.31 9.64 -6.37
N LEU A 143 -6.07 10.08 -6.09
CA LEU A 143 -4.91 9.19 -6.11
C LEU A 143 -4.96 8.17 -4.96
N ILE A 144 -5.53 8.54 -3.81
CA ILE A 144 -5.73 7.61 -2.68
C ILE A 144 -6.62 6.46 -3.12
N ASP A 145 -7.77 6.75 -3.73
CA ASP A 145 -8.70 5.72 -4.22
C ASP A 145 -8.03 4.83 -5.29
N ILE A 146 -7.28 5.42 -6.21
CA ILE A 146 -6.51 4.67 -7.22
C ILE A 146 -5.50 3.74 -6.55
N MET A 147 -4.82 4.18 -5.49
CA MET A 147 -3.86 3.36 -4.75
C MET A 147 -4.53 2.22 -3.99
N PHE A 148 -5.70 2.44 -3.38
CA PHE A 148 -6.47 1.38 -2.74
C PHE A 148 -6.97 0.33 -3.74
N ILE A 149 -7.54 0.76 -4.87
CA ILE A 149 -8.08 -0.13 -5.89
C ILE A 149 -6.96 -0.93 -6.56
N LEU A 150 -5.93 -0.25 -7.06
CA LEU A 150 -4.89 -0.90 -7.87
C LEU A 150 -3.80 -1.57 -7.04
N GLY A 151 -3.53 -1.09 -5.82
CA GLY A 151 -2.48 -1.60 -4.94
C GLY A 151 -2.97 -2.66 -3.96
N LEU A 152 -4.08 -2.40 -3.27
CA LEU A 152 -4.61 -3.31 -2.23
C LEU A 152 -5.72 -4.24 -2.74
N GLY A 153 -6.15 -4.09 -3.99
CA GLY A 153 -7.19 -4.93 -4.60
C GLY A 153 -8.58 -4.65 -4.04
N TRP A 154 -8.83 -3.40 -3.62
CA TRP A 154 -10.15 -2.97 -3.16
C TRP A 154 -11.21 -3.19 -4.25
N PRO A 155 -12.39 -3.75 -3.94
CA PRO A 155 -13.44 -3.98 -4.94
C PRO A 155 -13.90 -2.65 -5.55
N ASP A 156 -14.12 -2.66 -6.88
CA ASP A 156 -14.53 -1.47 -7.65
C ASP A 156 -15.74 -0.78 -6.98
N ILE A 157 -15.51 0.43 -6.48
CA ILE A 157 -16.56 1.32 -5.99
C ILE A 157 -17.34 1.83 -7.21
N ASN A 158 -18.65 1.93 -7.03
CA ASN A 158 -19.60 2.41 -8.03
C ASN A 158 -19.30 3.88 -8.36
N TRP A 159 -18.48 4.12 -9.39
CA TRP A 159 -18.12 5.43 -9.95
C TRP A 159 -19.31 6.36 -10.25
N LYS A 160 -20.55 5.83 -10.26
CA LYS A 160 -21.77 6.60 -10.50
C LYS A 160 -22.13 7.57 -9.38
N THR A 161 -21.64 7.40 -8.15
CA THR A 161 -21.94 8.34 -7.07
C THR A 161 -20.92 9.48 -6.97
N ASN A 162 -19.76 9.37 -7.64
CA ASN A 162 -18.67 10.35 -7.51
C ASN A 162 -18.22 10.55 -6.04
N GLU A 163 -18.51 9.57 -5.17
CA GLU A 163 -18.21 9.60 -3.75
C GLU A 163 -16.83 8.99 -3.51
N VAL A 164 -15.87 9.85 -3.17
CA VAL A 164 -14.54 9.47 -2.68
C VAL A 164 -14.71 9.05 -1.21
N TRP A 165 -14.13 7.92 -0.81
CA TRP A 165 -14.20 7.49 0.61
C TRP A 165 -13.52 8.47 1.56
N ALA A 166 -12.57 9.27 1.06
CA ALA A 166 -11.78 10.23 1.84
C ALA A 166 -12.41 11.62 1.99
N THR A 167 -13.50 11.94 1.29
CA THR A 167 -14.17 13.25 1.47
C THR A 167 -15.00 13.27 2.76
N PRO A 168 -14.82 14.28 3.65
CA PRO A 168 -15.68 14.47 4.80
C PRO A 168 -17.14 14.60 4.36
N ARG A 169 -18.04 13.84 5.00
CA ARG A 169 -19.48 14.02 4.83
C ARG A 169 -19.88 15.31 5.55
N HIS A 170 -20.29 16.33 4.80
CA HIS A 170 -20.94 17.53 5.34
C HIS A 170 -22.45 17.32 5.45
#